data_AF-A0A2A5XYP4-F1
#
_entry.id   AF-A0A2A5XYP4-F1
#
_cell.length_a   1.000
_cell.length_b   1.000
_cell.length_c   1.000
_cell.angle_alpha   90.00
_cell.angle_beta   90.00
_cell.angle_gamma   90.00
#
_symmetry.space_group_name_H-M   'P 1'
#
loop_
_entity.id
_entity.type
_entity.pdbx_description
1 polymer ?
#
loop_
_entity_poly.entity_id
_entity_poly.type
_entity_poly.pdbx_seq_one_letter_code
_entity_poly.pdbx_strand_id
1 'polypeptide(L)' 'MLTLDQTVTLSCTDTGKDATGSIVRISGNRVDVMLDGGGNLLVSLKMQKPGLYVGSQSGLEFVMRTGS' A
#
# COMPACT_ATOMS: atom_id res chain seq x y z
N MET A 1 11.48 -9.18 -2.32
CA MET A 1 10.33 -10.11 -2.18
C MET A 1 9.43 -9.53 -1.10
N LEU A 2 8.10 -9.56 -1.29
CA LEU A 2 7.16 -9.06 -0.29
C LEU A 2 6.87 -10.13 0.76
N THR A 3 6.73 -9.73 2.02
CA THR A 3 6.34 -10.63 3.12
C THR A 3 5.21 -10.03 3.94
N LEU A 4 4.46 -10.88 4.65
CA LEU A 4 3.52 -10.42 5.67
C LEU A 4 4.28 -9.66 6.77
N ASP A 5 3.58 -8.75 7.43
CA ASP A 5 4.06 -7.87 8.50
C ASP A 5 5.21 -6.93 8.08
N GLN A 6 5.59 -6.94 6.80
CA GLN A 6 6.54 -5.98 6.25
C GLN A 6 5.97 -4.58 6.33
N THR A 7 6.69 -3.69 7.01
CA THR A 7 6.41 -2.26 6.98
C THR A 7 6.73 -1.67 5.60
N VAL A 8 5.79 -0.91 5.06
CA VAL A 8 5.87 -0.24 3.77
C VAL A 8 5.36 1.19 3.87
N THR A 9 5.76 2.02 2.91
CA THR A 9 5.26 3.38 2.76
C THR A 9 4.30 3.43 1.56
N LEU A 10 3.12 4.00 1.78
CA LEU A 10 2.18 4.36 0.73
C LEU A 10 2.25 5.87 0.50
N SER A 11 2.51 6.28 -0.74
CA SER A 11 2.41 7.70 -1.13
C SER A 11 1.01 7.99 -1.64
N CYS A 12 0.32 8.94 -1.03
CA CYS A 12 -0.97 9.44 -1.50
C CYS A 12 -0.75 10.46 -2.62
N THR A 13 -1.17 10.15 -3.85
CA THR A 13 -0.92 10.99 -5.02
C THR A 13 -1.78 12.27 -5.03
N ASP A 14 -2.96 12.24 -4.40
CA ASP A 14 -3.84 13.40 -4.30
C ASP A 14 -3.35 14.46 -3.29
N THR A 15 -2.72 14.02 -2.19
CA THR A 15 -2.31 14.93 -1.10
C THR A 15 -0.80 15.14 -1.01
N GLY A 16 -0.01 14.33 -1.73
CA GLY A 16 1.45 14.32 -1.65
C GLY A 16 1.99 13.83 -0.30
N LYS A 17 1.14 13.26 0.56
CA LYS A 17 1.54 12.75 1.88
C LYS A 17 1.84 11.27 1.83
N ASP A 18 2.85 10.88 2.59
CA ASP A 18 3.17 9.48 2.82
C ASP A 18 2.49 8.96 4.09
N ALA A 19 2.09 7.69 4.05
CA ALA A 19 1.56 6.95 5.18
C ALA A 19 2.29 5.62 5.32
N THR A 20 2.75 5.31 6.53
CA THR A 20 3.36 4.01 6.84
C THR A 20 2.27 2.99 7.18
N GLY A 21 2.55 1.72 6.90
CA GLY A 21 1.66 0.63 7.28
C GLY A 21 2.31 -0.73 7.09
N SER A 22 1.61 -1.79 7.51
CA SER A 22 2.09 -3.17 7.40
C SER A 22 1.30 -3.96 6.37
N ILE A 23 2.00 -4.79 5.60
CA ILE A 23 1.38 -5.76 4.70
C ILE A 23 0.66 -6.84 5.53
N VAL A 24 -0.67 -6.89 5.42
CA VAL A 24 -1.50 -7.87 6.14
C VAL A 24 -2.06 -8.95 5.22
N ARG A 25 -1.93 -8.80 3.90
CA ARG A 25 -2.33 -9.81 2.91
C ARG A 25 -1.51 -9.71 1.65
N ILE A 26 -1.14 -10.87 1.10
CA ILE A 26 -0.55 -11.00 -0.24
C ILE A 26 -1.37 -12.05 -1.00
N SER A 27 -1.87 -11.71 -2.18
CA SER A 27 -2.65 -12.62 -3.02
C SER A 27 -2.38 -12.35 -4.50
N GLY A 28 -1.52 -13.16 -5.10
CA GLY A 28 -1.09 -12.99 -6.49
C GLY A 28 -0.46 -11.61 -6.71
N ASN A 29 -1.10 -10.77 -7.51
CA ASN A 29 -0.66 -9.39 -7.78
C ASN A 29 -1.30 -8.34 -6.87
N ARG A 30 -2.02 -8.75 -5.82
CA ARG A 30 -2.65 -7.85 -4.84
C ARG A 30 -1.93 -7.90 -3.50
N VAL A 31 -1.85 -6.75 -2.85
CA VAL A 31 -1.32 -6.57 -1.50
C VAL A 31 -2.31 -5.71 -0.72
N ASP A 32 -2.67 -6.12 0.49
CA ASP A 32 -3.43 -5.28 1.39
C ASP A 32 -2.50 -4.75 2.48
N VAL A 33 -2.50 -3.43 2.69
CA VAL A 33 -1.68 -2.73 3.67
C VAL A 33 -2.59 -2.10 4.72
N MET A 34 -2.32 -2.36 5.98
CA MET A 34 -2.96 -1.70 7.12
C MET A 34 -2.17 -0.46 7.47
N LEU A 35 -2.76 0.74 7.35
CA LEU A 35 -2.07 1.99 7.71
C LEU A 35 -1.99 2.19 9.22
N ASP A 36 -0.86 2.74 9.65
CA ASP A 36 -0.64 3.20 11.02
C ASP A 36 -1.43 4.49 11.26
N GLY A 37 -1.97 4.70 12.47
CA GLY A 37 -2.66 5.96 12.82
C GLY A 37 -4.06 5.84 13.43
N GLY A 38 -4.45 4.67 13.94
CA GLY A 38 -5.60 4.54 14.86
C GLY A 38 -6.97 4.30 14.22
N GLY A 39 -7.05 4.11 12.90
CA GLY A 39 -8.30 3.88 12.18
C GLY A 39 -8.50 2.50 11.57
N ASN A 40 -7.55 1.55 11.73
CA ASN A 40 -7.52 0.28 10.99
C ASN A 40 -7.83 0.46 9.49
N LEU A 41 -7.20 1.47 8.87
CA LEU A 41 -7.46 1.78 7.47
C LEU A 41 -6.71 0.80 6.58
N LEU A 42 -7.45 -0.11 5.95
CA LEU A 42 -6.90 -1.10 5.02
C LEU A 42 -6.94 -0.55 3.60
N VAL A 43 -5.79 -0.51 2.95
CA VAL A 43 -5.62 -0.09 1.54
C VAL A 43 -5.27 -1.31 0.72
N SER A 44 -6.13 -1.66 -0.24
CA SER A 44 -5.89 -2.75 -1.18
C SER A 44 -5.23 -2.22 -2.44
N LEU A 45 -4.01 -2.69 -2.71
CA LEU A 45 -3.22 -2.30 -3.86
C LEU A 45 -3.08 -3.45 -4.84
N LYS A 46 -3.14 -3.14 -6.15
CA LYS A 46 -2.89 -4.09 -7.23
C LYS A 46 -1.62 -3.69 -7.99
N MET A 47 -0.77 -4.66 -8.30
CA MET A 47 0.42 -4.46 -9.10
C MET A 47 0.02 -4.03 -10.51
N GLN A 48 0.52 -2.88 -10.94
CA GLN A 48 0.35 -2.37 -12.30
C GLN A 48 1.53 -2.75 -13.20
N LYS A 49 2.73 -2.78 -12.61
CA LYS A 49 3.96 -3.29 -13.22
C LYS A 49 4.89 -3.78 -12.11
N PRO A 50 5.93 -4.58 -12.42
CA PRO A 50 6.88 -5.04 -11.40
C PRO A 50 7.37 -3.88 -10.53
N GLY A 51 7.19 -4.01 -9.22
CA GLY A 51 7.60 -3.00 -8.24
C GLY A 51 6.64 -1.83 -8.04
N LEU A 52 5.53 -1.71 -8.78
CA LEU A 52 4.54 -0.64 -8.64
C LEU A 52 3.16 -1.21 -8.34
N TYR A 53 2.62 -0.85 -7.18
CA TYR A 53 1.26 -1.19 -6.78
C TYR A 53 0.45 0.08 -6.57
N VAL A 54 -0.80 0.06 -7.02
CA VAL A 54 -1.72 1.20 -6.95
C VAL A 54 -3.03 0.71 -6.36
N GLY A 55 -3.57 1.47 -5.43
CA GLY A 55 -4.84 1.21 -4.77
C GLY A 55 -5.54 2.53 -4.45
N SER A 56 -6.81 2.45 -4.10
CA SER A 56 -7.58 3.62 -3.67
C SER A 56 -8.29 3.32 -2.36
N GLN A 57 -8.36 4.31 -1.47
CA GLN A 57 -9.15 4.23 -0.26
C GLN A 57 -9.80 5.58 0.05
N SER A 58 -11.10 5.56 0.36
CA SER A 58 -11.90 6.77 0.64
C SER A 58 -11.81 7.85 -0.44
N GLY A 59 -11.65 7.46 -1.71
CA GLY A 59 -11.51 8.39 -2.84
C GLY A 59 -10.11 8.95 -3.06
N LEU A 60 -9.12 8.56 -2.24
CA LEU A 60 -7.71 8.91 -2.41
C LEU A 60 -6.95 7.75 -3.05
N GLU A 61 -6.06 8.06 -3.98
CA GLU A 61 -5.14 7.11 -4.59
C GLU A 61 -3.85 7.00 -3.78
N PHE A 62 -3.37 5.76 -3.66
CA PHE A 62 -2.15 5.39 -2.95
C PHE A 62 -1.26 4.55 -3.85
N VAL A 63 0.04 4.83 -3.78
CA VAL A 63 1.08 4.13 -4.51
C VAL A 63 2.04 3.48 -3.53
N MET A 64 2.28 2.18 -3.70
CA MET A 64 3.38 1.47 -3.05
C MET A 64 4.45 1.14 -4.10
N ARG A 65 5.71 1.44 -3.78
CA ARG A 65 6.86 1.07 -4.61
C ARG A 65 7.72 0.07 -3.87
N THR A 66 8.10 -1.01 -4.56
CA THR A 66 8.96 -2.05 -4.00
C THR A 66 10.19 -2.18 -4.90
N GLY A 67 11.35 -1.81 -4.38
CA GLY A 67 12.63 -1.87 -5.09
C GLY A 67 12.96 -0.58 -5.85
N SER A 68 14.16 -0.08 -5.59
CA SER A 68 15.16 0.07 -6.65
C SER A 68 15.98 -1.21 -6.70
#